data_AF-A0A660A717-F1
#
_entry.id   AF-A0A660A717-F1
#
_cell.length_a   1.000
_cell.length_b   1.000
_cell.length_c   1.000
_cell.angle_alpha   90.00
_cell.angle_beta   90.00
_cell.angle_gamma   90.00
#
_symmetry.space_group_name_H-M   'P 1'
#
loop_
_entity.id
_entity.type
_entity.pdbx_description
1 polymer ?
#
loop_
_entity_poly.entity_id
_entity_poly.type
_entity_poly.pdbx_seq_one_letter_code
_entity_poly.pdbx_strand_id
1 'polypeptide(L)'
;MFKLPANKPQVPVDTPRNFFFYGATMSGKSYLANEFPNPIILNTDGNASANSVPAIQLVNEKDQSGRITKSVIEQLSEILLALQTQKHTYETVVVDVIDDVIDMIKIAVCGQFEVKSLSEIGYGKGYDYFNQALTELVI
;
A
#
# COMPACT_ATOMS: atom_id res chain seq x y z
N MET A 1 13.60 16.05 -35.99
CA MET A 1 12.46 16.98 -35.79
C MET A 1 11.41 16.23 -34.97
N PHE A 2 11.07 16.70 -33.78
CA PHE A 2 10.05 16.07 -32.93
C PHE A 2 8.66 16.26 -33.58
N LYS A 3 7.83 15.21 -33.59
CA LYS A 3 6.51 15.22 -34.23
C LYS A 3 5.43 15.06 -33.17
N LEU A 4 4.53 16.03 -33.10
CA LEU A 4 3.41 15.99 -32.17
C LEU A 4 2.42 14.86 -32.54
N PRO A 5 1.71 14.29 -31.55
CA PRO A 5 0.64 13.35 -31.83
C PRO A 5 -0.48 14.00 -32.63
N ALA A 6 -1.24 13.19 -33.36
CA ALA A 6 -2.40 13.66 -34.10
C ALA A 6 -3.45 14.24 -33.13
N ASN A 7 -3.96 15.44 -33.44
CA ASN A 7 -5.02 16.10 -32.67
C ASN A 7 -6.39 15.41 -32.91
N LYS A 8 -6.58 14.25 -32.30
CA LYS A 8 -7.83 13.48 -32.34
C LYS A 8 -8.07 12.77 -31.00
N PRO A 9 -9.33 12.49 -30.63
CA PRO A 9 -9.65 11.70 -29.46
C PRO A 9 -8.94 10.35 -29.48
N GLN A 10 -8.38 9.96 -28.33
CA GLN A 10 -7.78 8.64 -28.14
C GLN A 10 -8.81 7.71 -27.52
N VAL A 11 -8.80 6.44 -27.93
CA VAL A 11 -9.57 5.40 -27.24
C VAL A 11 -8.81 5.07 -25.95
N PRO A 12 -9.42 5.22 -24.77
CA PRO A 12 -8.76 4.84 -23.52
C PRO A 12 -8.42 3.35 -23.53
N VAL A 13 -7.18 3.02 -23.17
CA VAL A 13 -6.81 1.64 -22.86
C VAL A 13 -7.26 1.36 -21.43
N ASP A 14 -7.95 0.26 -21.24
CA ASP A 14 -8.44 -0.21 -19.94
C ASP A 14 -7.32 -0.99 -19.23
N THR A 15 -6.27 -0.25 -18.87
CA THR A 15 -5.17 -0.74 -18.02
C THR A 15 -5.44 -0.32 -16.58
N PRO A 16 -5.10 -1.16 -15.58
CA PRO A 16 -5.12 -0.77 -14.18
C PRO A 16 -4.44 0.58 -14.00
N ARG A 17 -5.14 1.53 -13.34
CA ARG A 17 -4.64 2.88 -13.14
C ARG A 17 -4.32 3.07 -11.67
N ASN A 18 -3.06 3.38 -11.39
CA ASN A 18 -2.66 3.83 -10.07
C ASN A 18 -3.00 5.32 -9.95
N PHE A 19 -3.82 5.66 -8.97
CA PHE A 19 -4.15 7.04 -8.62
C PHE A 19 -3.48 7.42 -7.31
N PHE A 20 -2.97 8.64 -7.24
CA PHE A 20 -2.43 9.20 -6.01
C PHE A 20 -3.23 10.44 -5.62
N PHE A 21 -3.94 10.36 -4.50
CA PHE A 21 -4.71 11.47 -3.95
C PHE A 21 -3.93 12.14 -2.82
N TYR A 22 -3.60 13.41 -3.02
CA TYR A 22 -2.88 14.22 -2.04
C TYR A 22 -3.68 15.46 -1.65
N GLY A 23 -3.63 15.83 -0.38
CA GLY A 23 -4.38 16.96 0.18
C GLY A 23 -4.37 16.93 1.71
N ALA A 24 -4.75 18.06 2.32
CA ALA A 24 -4.80 18.22 3.78
C ALA A 24 -5.65 17.14 4.46
N THR A 25 -5.44 16.92 5.76
CA THR A 25 -6.30 16.03 6.54
C THR A 25 -7.76 16.46 6.44
N MET A 26 -8.68 15.48 6.42
CA MET A 26 -10.13 15.72 6.30
C MET A 26 -10.57 16.47 5.01
N SER A 27 -9.73 16.55 3.97
CA SER A 27 -10.08 17.20 2.69
C SER A 27 -10.96 16.34 1.76
N GLY A 28 -11.52 15.23 2.24
CA GLY A 28 -12.36 14.33 1.43
C GLY A 28 -11.61 13.30 0.58
N LYS A 29 -10.31 13.03 0.85
CA LYS A 29 -9.53 12.03 0.10
C LYS A 29 -10.13 10.63 0.20
N SER A 30 -10.34 10.13 1.42
CA SER A 30 -10.93 8.80 1.65
C SER A 30 -12.37 8.74 1.14
N TYR A 31 -13.12 9.86 1.23
CA TYR A 31 -14.45 9.96 0.64
C TYR A 31 -14.40 9.73 -0.88
N LEU A 32 -13.52 10.43 -1.60
CA LEU A 32 -13.36 10.23 -3.04
C LEU A 32 -12.90 8.82 -3.40
N ALA A 33 -12.00 8.23 -2.61
CA ALA A 33 -11.53 6.87 -2.83
C ALA A 33 -12.64 5.82 -2.68
N ASN A 34 -13.61 6.05 -1.78
CA ASN A 34 -14.75 5.15 -1.57
C ASN A 34 -15.78 5.16 -2.72
N GLU A 35 -15.74 6.17 -3.59
CA GLU A 35 -16.63 6.26 -4.77
C GLU A 35 -16.12 5.42 -5.96
N PHE A 36 -14.91 4.85 -5.87
CA PHE A 36 -14.40 3.95 -6.89
C PHE A 36 -15.19 2.62 -6.90
N PRO A 37 -15.26 1.92 -8.04
CA PRO A 37 -15.99 0.66 -8.14
C PRO A 37 -15.48 -0.38 -7.13
N ASN A 38 -16.42 -0.97 -6.38
CA ASN A 38 -16.22 -2.09 -5.45
C ASN A 38 -14.88 -2.02 -4.68
N PRO A 39 -14.66 -1.00 -3.82
CA PRO A 39 -13.36 -0.78 -3.21
C PRO A 39 -13.15 -1.65 -1.96
N ILE A 40 -11.89 -2.01 -1.71
CA ILE A 40 -11.41 -2.51 -0.43
C ILE A 40 -10.30 -1.59 0.09
N ILE A 41 -10.41 -1.18 1.34
CA ILE A 41 -9.45 -0.27 1.98
C ILE A 41 -8.42 -1.07 2.77
N LEU A 42 -7.14 -0.81 2.53
CA LEU A 42 -6.03 -1.20 3.38
C LEU A 42 -5.69 0.00 4.25
N ASN A 43 -6.18 -0.02 5.49
CA ASN A 43 -6.12 1.12 6.40
C ASN A 43 -4.97 0.98 7.39
N THR A 44 -4.24 2.06 7.63
CA THR A 44 -3.21 2.15 8.68
C THR A 44 -3.71 2.88 9.92
N ASP A 45 -4.72 3.72 9.78
CA ASP A 45 -5.31 4.52 10.85
C ASP A 45 -6.40 3.74 11.58
N GLY A 46 -6.59 3.98 12.89
CA GLY A 46 -7.66 3.38 13.70
C GLY A 46 -9.07 3.79 13.27
N ASN A 47 -9.21 4.64 12.25
CA ASN A 47 -10.47 5.11 11.69
C ASN A 47 -11.17 4.11 10.76
N ALA A 48 -10.77 2.82 10.75
CA ALA A 48 -11.38 1.79 9.91
C ALA A 48 -12.90 1.67 10.11
N SER A 49 -13.40 1.94 11.32
CA SER A 49 -14.83 1.92 11.65
C SER A 49 -15.64 3.09 11.08
N ALA A 50 -14.98 4.14 10.56
CA ALA A 50 -15.65 5.29 9.96
C ALA A 50 -15.93 5.11 8.46
N ASN A 51 -15.38 4.07 7.84
CA ASN A 51 -15.54 3.81 6.41
C ASN A 51 -16.86 3.08 6.11
N SER A 52 -17.48 3.42 4.98
CA SER A 52 -18.72 2.81 4.48
C SER A 52 -18.48 1.54 3.64
N VAL A 53 -17.21 1.15 3.47
CA VAL A 53 -16.77 0.07 2.58
C VAL A 53 -15.86 -0.91 3.33
N PRO A 54 -15.67 -2.15 2.85
CA PRO A 54 -14.82 -3.13 3.51
C PRO A 54 -13.39 -2.63 3.71
N ALA A 55 -12.85 -2.85 4.91
CA ALA A 55 -11.51 -2.42 5.28
C ALA A 55 -10.73 -3.54 5.99
N ILE A 56 -9.42 -3.58 5.75
CA ILE A 56 -8.45 -4.40 6.45
C ILE A 56 -7.47 -3.46 7.16
N GLN A 57 -7.30 -3.66 8.46
CA GLN A 57 -6.31 -2.91 9.23
C GLN A 57 -4.92 -3.50 8.99
N LEU A 58 -3.99 -2.68 8.52
CA LEU A 58 -2.57 -2.97 8.45
C LEU A 58 -1.90 -2.57 9.76
N VAL A 59 -1.10 -3.47 10.32
CA VAL A 59 -0.35 -3.22 11.55
C VAL A 59 0.87 -4.13 11.64
N ASN A 60 2.00 -3.66 12.15
CA ASN A 60 3.06 -4.60 12.57
C ASN A 60 2.67 -5.22 13.92
N GLU A 61 2.09 -6.42 13.90
CA GLU A 61 1.73 -7.14 15.12
C GLU A 61 2.99 -7.53 15.90
N LYS A 62 2.95 -7.37 17.22
CA LYS A 62 4.09 -7.63 18.10
C LYS A 62 3.72 -8.53 19.26
N ASP A 63 4.67 -9.35 19.69
CA ASP A 63 4.56 -10.10 20.94
C ASP A 63 4.83 -9.22 22.18
N GLN A 64 4.76 -9.83 23.36
CA GLN A 64 5.02 -9.15 24.64
C GLN A 64 6.48 -8.65 24.78
N SER A 65 7.40 -9.18 23.98
CA SER A 65 8.80 -8.73 23.93
C SER A 65 9.02 -7.57 22.96
N GLY A 66 7.99 -7.20 22.19
CA GLY A 66 8.06 -6.16 21.17
C GLY A 66 8.59 -6.64 19.82
N ARG A 67 8.82 -7.95 19.64
CA ARG A 67 9.23 -8.54 18.36
C ARG A 67 8.04 -8.64 17.43
N ILE A 68 8.25 -8.30 16.16
CA ILE A 68 7.20 -8.37 15.13
C ILE A 68 6.92 -9.83 14.83
N THR A 69 5.67 -10.25 15.05
CA THR A 69 5.19 -11.62 14.80
C THR A 69 4.46 -11.75 13.48
N LYS A 70 3.79 -10.68 13.04
CA LYS A 70 3.16 -10.58 11.72
C LYS A 70 3.41 -9.18 11.16
N SER A 71 4.18 -9.11 10.10
CA SER A 71 4.59 -7.83 9.53
C SER A 71 3.56 -7.27 8.55
N VAL A 72 3.59 -5.97 8.30
CA VAL A 72 2.79 -5.35 7.24
C VAL A 72 3.16 -5.91 5.86
N ILE A 73 4.44 -6.26 5.65
CA ILE A 73 4.93 -6.84 4.39
C ILE A 73 4.22 -8.18 4.13
N GLU A 74 4.20 -9.04 5.14
CA GLU A 74 3.51 -10.34 5.09
C GLU A 74 2.00 -10.18 4.87
N GLN A 75 1.35 -9.26 5.59
CA GLN A 75 -0.07 -8.97 5.40
C GLN A 75 -0.37 -8.52 3.98
N LEU A 76 0.42 -7.60 3.44
CA LEU A 76 0.26 -7.11 2.06
C LEU A 76 0.42 -8.24 1.06
N SER A 77 1.44 -9.10 1.21
CA SER A 77 1.62 -10.27 0.34
C SER A 77 0.43 -11.23 0.40
N GLU A 78 -0.10 -11.51 1.60
CA GLU A 78 -1.28 -12.37 1.78
C GLU A 78 -2.54 -11.78 1.12
N ILE A 79 -2.77 -10.47 1.32
CA ILE A 79 -3.91 -9.75 0.75
C ILE A 79 -3.82 -9.74 -0.77
N LEU A 80 -2.66 -9.37 -1.33
CA LEU A 80 -2.45 -9.34 -2.79
C LEU A 80 -2.61 -10.73 -3.40
N LEU A 81 -2.06 -11.77 -2.77
CA LEU A 81 -2.25 -13.15 -3.21
C LEU A 81 -3.73 -13.54 -3.18
N ALA A 82 -4.46 -13.16 -2.14
CA ALA A 82 -5.89 -13.42 -2.04
C ALA A 82 -6.68 -12.71 -3.15
N LEU A 83 -6.38 -11.44 -3.43
CA LEU A 83 -6.98 -10.66 -4.52
C LEU A 83 -6.61 -11.20 -5.92
N GLN A 84 -5.50 -11.91 -6.06
CA GLN A 84 -5.12 -12.51 -7.35
C GLN A 84 -5.72 -13.90 -7.56
N THR A 85 -5.99 -14.65 -6.50
CA THR A 85 -6.28 -16.09 -6.60
C THR A 85 -7.68 -16.48 -6.13
N GLN A 86 -8.32 -15.69 -5.28
CA GLN A 86 -9.65 -15.99 -4.75
C GLN A 86 -10.75 -15.36 -5.60
N LYS A 87 -11.96 -15.92 -5.52
CA LYS A 87 -13.14 -15.32 -6.14
C LYS A 87 -13.66 -14.17 -5.28
N HIS A 88 -13.69 -12.97 -5.84
CA HIS A 88 -14.24 -11.77 -5.20
C HIS A 88 -14.86 -10.83 -6.25
N THR A 89 -15.48 -9.75 -5.77
CA THR A 89 -16.05 -8.69 -6.60
C THR A 89 -15.31 -7.36 -6.45
N TYR A 90 -14.21 -7.31 -5.69
CA TYR A 90 -13.39 -6.10 -5.56
C TYR A 90 -12.77 -5.70 -6.90
N GLU A 91 -12.87 -4.42 -7.22
CA GLU A 91 -12.32 -3.81 -8.44
C GLU A 91 -11.28 -2.73 -8.14
N THR A 92 -11.25 -2.20 -6.90
CA THR A 92 -10.32 -1.16 -6.48
C THR A 92 -9.68 -1.50 -5.14
N VAL A 93 -8.36 -1.39 -5.04
CA VAL A 93 -7.63 -1.43 -3.76
C VAL A 93 -7.23 0.00 -3.40
N VAL A 94 -7.62 0.44 -2.21
CA VAL A 94 -7.29 1.75 -1.67
C VAL A 94 -6.31 1.58 -0.52
N VAL A 95 -5.18 2.29 -0.54
CA VAL A 95 -4.24 2.35 0.57
C VAL A 95 -4.38 3.69 1.28
N ASP A 96 -4.78 3.68 2.56
CA ASP A 96 -5.08 4.88 3.35
C ASP A 96 -4.38 4.80 4.73
N VAL A 97 -3.30 5.52 5.05
CA VAL A 97 -2.49 6.40 4.19
C VAL A 97 -1.18 5.71 3.79
N ILE A 98 -0.71 5.97 2.57
CA ILE A 98 0.49 5.31 2.03
C ILE A 98 1.77 5.62 2.84
N ASP A 99 1.88 6.82 3.43
CA ASP A 99 3.05 7.23 4.20
C ASP A 99 3.25 6.31 5.42
N ASP A 100 2.17 5.95 6.12
CA ASP A 100 2.20 5.02 7.24
C ASP A 100 2.60 3.61 6.80
N VAL A 101 2.11 3.15 5.65
CA VAL A 101 2.51 1.84 5.09
C VAL A 101 4.01 1.82 4.83
N ILE A 102 4.55 2.88 4.24
CA ILE A 102 5.99 3.03 3.97
C ILE A 102 6.78 2.96 5.29
N ASP A 103 6.37 3.71 6.31
CA ASP A 103 7.03 3.70 7.61
C ASP A 103 6.92 2.33 8.30
N MET A 104 5.78 1.66 8.20
CA MET A 104 5.60 0.31 8.73
C MET A 104 6.47 -0.72 8.00
N ILE A 105 6.65 -0.62 6.69
CA ILE A 105 7.56 -1.50 5.93
C ILE A 105 9.00 -1.28 6.42
N LYS A 106 9.42 -0.02 6.60
CA LYS A 106 10.73 0.29 7.14
C LYS A 106 10.95 -0.32 8.53
N ILE A 107 9.96 -0.20 9.42
CA ILE A 107 9.99 -0.81 10.76
C ILE A 107 10.06 -2.33 10.66
N ALA A 108 9.29 -2.94 9.74
CA ALA A 108 9.30 -4.38 9.52
C ALA A 108 10.67 -4.89 9.06
N VAL A 109 11.30 -4.23 8.08
CA VAL A 109 12.65 -4.57 7.61
C VAL A 109 13.66 -4.41 8.76
N CYS A 110 13.67 -3.29 9.47
CA CYS A 110 14.55 -3.12 10.64
C CYS A 110 14.35 -4.22 11.70
N GLY A 111 13.10 -4.62 11.94
CA GLY A 111 12.75 -5.68 12.89
C GLY A 111 13.30 -7.05 12.51
N GLN A 112 13.38 -7.38 11.22
CA GLN A 112 13.95 -8.65 10.73
C GLN A 112 15.46 -8.79 11.04
N PHE A 113 16.17 -7.67 11.10
CA PHE A 113 17.61 -7.64 11.37
C PHE A 113 17.96 -7.22 12.80
N GLU A 114 16.94 -7.01 13.66
CA GLU A 114 17.09 -6.51 15.03
C GLU A 114 17.88 -5.19 15.12
N VAL A 115 17.72 -4.31 14.14
CA VAL A 115 18.38 -2.99 14.04
C VAL A 115 17.39 -1.83 14.21
N LYS A 116 17.90 -0.62 14.43
CA LYS A 116 17.05 0.59 14.53
C LYS A 116 16.91 1.33 13.21
N SER A 117 17.85 1.16 12.30
CA SER A 117 17.90 1.85 11.01
C SER A 117 18.29 0.91 9.88
N LEU A 118 17.73 1.13 8.69
CA LEU A 118 18.12 0.41 7.47
C LEU A 118 19.62 0.53 7.18
N SER A 119 20.24 1.64 7.56
CA SER A 119 21.67 1.90 7.37
C SER A 119 22.58 0.99 8.20
N GLU A 120 22.09 0.41 9.29
CA GLU A 120 22.83 -0.56 10.11
C GLU A 120 22.94 -1.92 9.41
N ILE A 121 22.09 -2.16 8.40
CA ILE A 121 22.14 -3.35 7.54
C ILE A 121 23.19 -3.07 6.46
N GLY A 122 24.38 -3.66 6.66
CA GLY A 122 25.58 -3.34 5.89
C GLY A 122 25.42 -3.43 4.36
N TYR A 123 26.26 -2.66 3.66
CA TYR A 123 26.35 -2.62 2.19
C TYR A 123 25.07 -2.20 1.47
N GLY A 124 24.21 -1.39 2.11
CA GLY A 124 22.98 -0.89 1.48
C GLY A 124 21.82 -1.89 1.45
N LYS A 125 22.04 -3.12 1.92
CA LYS A 125 21.04 -4.20 1.89
C LYS A 125 19.73 -3.84 2.55
N GLY A 126 19.75 -3.04 3.62
CA GLY A 126 18.53 -2.59 4.29
C GLY A 126 17.62 -1.78 3.36
N TYR A 127 18.20 -0.91 2.54
CA TYR A 127 17.45 -0.17 1.52
C TYR A 127 17.00 -1.08 0.38
N ASP A 128 17.77 -2.10 0.02
CA ASP A 128 17.36 -3.07 -1.00
C ASP A 128 16.13 -3.86 -0.56
N TYR A 129 16.11 -4.39 0.68
CA TYR A 129 14.94 -5.08 1.22
C TYR A 129 13.70 -4.17 1.29
N PHE A 130 13.90 -2.93 1.74
CA PHE A 130 12.84 -1.93 1.81
C PHE A 130 12.26 -1.61 0.41
N ASN A 131 13.13 -1.36 -0.58
CA ASN A 131 12.72 -1.06 -1.95
C ASN A 131 12.05 -2.27 -2.62
N GLN A 132 12.51 -3.49 -2.32
CA GLN A 132 11.88 -4.70 -2.82
C GLN A 132 10.43 -4.82 -2.31
N ALA A 133 10.21 -4.63 -1.01
CA ALA A 133 8.86 -4.67 -0.42
C ALA A 133 7.94 -3.59 -1.02
N LEU A 134 8.46 -2.38 -1.31
CA LEU A 134 7.70 -1.35 -2.01
C LEU A 134 7.40 -1.72 -3.47
N THR A 135 8.32 -2.40 -4.14
CA THR A 135 8.13 -2.81 -5.54
C THR A 135 7.04 -3.87 -5.67
N GLU A 136 7.00 -4.81 -4.73
CA GLU A 136 5.97 -5.87 -4.66
C GLU A 136 4.56 -5.31 -4.42
N LEU A 137 4.42 -4.10 -3.88
CA LEU A 137 3.13 -3.42 -3.74
C LEU A 137 2.57 -2.83 -5.03
N VAL A 138 3.43 -2.57 -6.02
CA VAL A 138 3.09 -1.81 -7.24
C VAL A 138 2.90 -2.73 -8.46
N ILE A 139 3.33 -3.99 -8.37
CA ILE A 139 3.26 -5.01 -9.44
C ILE A 139 2.02 -5.88 -9.26
#